data_AF-X1J423-F1
#
_entry.id   AF-X1J423-F1
#
_cell.length_a   1.000
_cell.length_b   1.000
_cell.length_c   1.000
_cell.angle_alpha   90.00
_cell.angle_beta   90.00
_cell.angle_gamma   90.00
#
_symmetry.space_group_name_H-M   'P 1'
#
loop_
_entity.id
_entity.type
_entity.pdbx_description
1 polymer ?
#
loop_
_entity_poly.entity_id
_entity_poly.type
_entity_poly.pdbx_seq_one_letter_code
_entity_poly.pdbx_strand_id
1 'polypeptide(L)'
;DKLLNPGTEKEIYETCSKMLRTPQWSCRNIMRKMNVKLVCTTEGPLDSLEHHRRIRQDGFEIKVHTAFRPDKAMAVEDLPALNAWIDKLEGACDTEITNFASYIEALRNRHYYFHENGCRLSDHGLETAYAEDYTENEIKKIFGKIRSGKKPDALERLKFKSAMMIEFALMDYESGWVMQLHLGALRNTSTRMLKTVGPDTGFDSIGDFEIARPLAKFLDALDKNNELPKTILYNLNPRDNELIAAMVGNFQ
;
A
#
# COMPACT_ATOMS: atom_id res chain seq x y z
N ASP A 1 -32.06 8.79 -22.36
CA ASP A 1 -30.67 9.28 -22.14
C ASP A 1 -30.55 10.75 -22.45
N LYS A 2 -29.85 11.51 -21.60
CA LYS A 2 -29.53 12.93 -21.78
C LYS A 2 -28.01 13.11 -21.67
N LEU A 3 -27.41 13.85 -22.60
CA LEU A 3 -25.98 14.17 -22.56
C LEU A 3 -25.73 15.23 -21.47
N LEU A 4 -24.65 15.08 -20.68
CA LEU A 4 -24.23 16.07 -19.70
C LEU A 4 -23.60 17.29 -20.40
N ASN A 5 -24.22 18.47 -20.24
CA ASN A 5 -23.76 19.76 -20.73
C ASN A 5 -24.43 20.90 -19.93
N PRO A 6 -24.06 22.18 -20.13
CA PRO A 6 -24.66 23.29 -19.37
C PRO A 6 -26.18 23.43 -19.48
N GLY A 7 -26.79 22.98 -20.59
CA GLY A 7 -28.24 22.99 -20.76
C GLY A 7 -28.98 21.88 -20.00
N THR A 8 -28.26 20.84 -19.55
CA THR A 8 -28.84 19.66 -18.87
C THR A 8 -28.30 19.46 -17.46
N GLU A 9 -27.27 20.20 -17.04
CA GLU A 9 -26.56 20.03 -15.76
C GLU A 9 -27.48 20.06 -14.54
N LYS A 10 -28.41 21.02 -14.51
CA LYS A 10 -29.32 21.21 -13.38
C LYS A 10 -30.28 20.04 -13.25
N GLU A 11 -30.86 19.61 -14.36
CA GLU A 11 -31.79 18.49 -14.36
C GLU A 11 -31.10 17.18 -13.96
N ILE A 12 -29.91 16.93 -14.49
CA ILE A 12 -29.10 15.74 -14.14
C ILE A 12 -28.76 15.78 -12.64
N TYR A 13 -28.25 16.91 -12.15
CA TYR A 13 -27.91 17.09 -10.74
C TYR A 13 -29.12 16.83 -9.83
N GLU A 14 -30.27 17.45 -10.12
CA GLU A 14 -31.48 17.28 -9.33
C GLU A 14 -32.01 15.85 -9.37
N THR A 15 -31.96 15.20 -10.53
CA THR A 15 -32.40 13.82 -10.71
C THR A 15 -31.53 12.86 -9.91
N CYS A 16 -30.20 12.93 -10.08
CA CYS A 16 -29.26 12.11 -9.32
C CYS A 16 -29.38 12.37 -7.81
N SER A 17 -29.53 13.64 -7.40
CA SER A 17 -29.69 14.01 -5.99
C SER A 17 -30.96 13.43 -5.36
N LYS A 18 -32.08 13.41 -6.10
CA LYS A 18 -33.31 12.75 -5.66
C LYS A 18 -33.10 11.24 -5.53
N MET A 19 -32.43 10.63 -6.49
CA MET A 19 -32.14 9.18 -6.47
C MET A 19 -31.30 8.78 -5.26
N LEU A 20 -30.18 9.48 -4.99
CA LEU A 20 -29.25 9.19 -3.89
C LEU A 20 -29.87 9.33 -2.49
N ARG A 21 -31.00 10.04 -2.34
CA ARG A 21 -31.75 10.14 -1.08
C ARG A 21 -32.71 8.97 -0.83
N THR A 22 -32.81 8.03 -1.77
CA THR A 22 -33.68 6.86 -1.64
C THR A 22 -32.87 5.63 -1.21
N PRO A 23 -33.47 4.69 -0.45
CA PRO A 23 -32.78 3.46 -0.04
C PRO A 23 -32.19 2.68 -1.22
N GLN A 24 -32.86 2.69 -2.37
CA GLN A 24 -32.46 1.97 -3.59
C GLN A 24 -31.10 2.40 -4.15
N TRP A 25 -30.61 3.59 -3.78
CA TRP A 25 -29.32 4.14 -4.21
C TRP A 25 -28.37 4.36 -3.02
N SER A 26 -28.59 3.67 -1.89
CA SER A 26 -27.57 3.56 -0.84
C SER A 26 -26.33 2.82 -1.34
N CYS A 27 -25.16 3.00 -0.70
CA CYS A 27 -23.91 2.35 -1.11
C CYS A 27 -24.06 0.83 -1.32
N ARG A 28 -24.71 0.13 -0.36
CA ARG A 28 -24.96 -1.32 -0.46
C ARG A 28 -25.87 -1.69 -1.64
N ASN A 29 -26.90 -0.89 -1.89
CA ASN A 29 -27.81 -1.14 -3.01
C ASN A 29 -27.21 -0.77 -4.37
N ILE A 30 -26.31 0.21 -4.43
CA ILE A 30 -25.50 0.46 -5.63
C ILE A 30 -24.62 -0.76 -5.92
N MET A 31 -23.92 -1.30 -4.93
CA MET A 31 -23.12 -2.52 -5.10
C MET A 31 -23.96 -3.70 -5.61
N ARG A 32 -25.17 -3.91 -5.06
CA ARG A 32 -26.12 -4.93 -5.55
C ARG A 32 -26.54 -4.70 -6.99
N LYS A 33 -26.93 -3.46 -7.34
CA LYS A 33 -27.33 -3.08 -8.71
C LYS A 33 -26.22 -3.31 -9.72
N MET A 34 -24.98 -3.07 -9.33
CA MET A 34 -23.79 -3.31 -10.15
C MET A 34 -23.30 -4.76 -10.11
N ASN A 35 -24.07 -5.67 -9.50
CA ASN A 35 -23.75 -7.10 -9.36
C ASN A 35 -22.37 -7.37 -8.73
N VAL A 36 -21.92 -6.49 -7.83
CA VAL A 36 -20.66 -6.64 -7.11
C VAL A 36 -20.74 -7.88 -6.21
N LYS A 37 -19.74 -8.76 -6.28
CA LYS A 37 -19.64 -9.95 -5.43
C LYS A 37 -18.67 -9.79 -4.27
N LEU A 38 -17.62 -9.01 -4.49
CA LEU A 38 -16.56 -8.74 -3.53
C LEU A 38 -15.96 -7.37 -3.82
N VAL A 39 -15.56 -6.66 -2.77
CA VAL A 39 -14.68 -5.49 -2.83
C VAL A 39 -13.51 -5.73 -1.89
N CYS A 40 -12.33 -5.28 -2.32
CA CYS A 40 -11.14 -5.20 -1.48
C CYS A 40 -10.82 -3.71 -1.30
N THR A 41 -10.93 -3.20 -0.08
CA THR A 41 -10.44 -1.87 0.28
C THR A 41 -8.93 -1.93 0.52
N THR A 42 -8.31 -0.78 0.82
CA THR A 42 -6.88 -0.70 1.10
C THR A 42 -6.68 0.06 2.40
N GLU A 43 -6.03 -0.58 3.37
CA GLU A 43 -5.83 -0.05 4.71
C GLU A 43 -4.35 -0.16 5.13
N GLY A 44 -3.90 0.79 5.94
CA GLY A 44 -2.55 0.79 6.49
C GLY A 44 -2.44 -0.03 7.77
N PRO A 45 -1.22 -0.44 8.20
CA PRO A 45 -1.04 -1.32 9.36
C PRO A 45 -1.66 -0.81 10.67
N LEU A 46 -1.83 0.50 10.83
CA LEU A 46 -2.41 1.12 12.03
C LEU A 46 -3.95 1.09 12.06
N ASP A 47 -4.61 0.73 10.95
CA ASP A 47 -6.06 0.82 10.86
C ASP A 47 -6.75 -0.25 11.72
N SER A 48 -7.86 0.13 12.33
CA SER A 48 -8.59 -0.70 13.30
C SER A 48 -9.42 -1.80 12.65
N LEU A 49 -9.70 -1.73 11.35
CA LEU A 49 -10.62 -2.61 10.62
C LEU A 49 -12.01 -2.74 11.26
N GLU A 50 -12.44 -1.74 12.05
CA GLU A 50 -13.74 -1.78 12.74
C GLU A 50 -14.92 -1.88 11.78
N HIS A 51 -14.84 -1.19 10.63
CA HIS A 51 -15.89 -1.21 9.62
C HIS A 51 -15.98 -2.58 8.95
N HIS A 52 -14.85 -3.25 8.66
CA HIS A 52 -14.84 -4.61 8.11
C HIS A 52 -15.46 -5.61 9.09
N ARG A 53 -15.12 -5.52 10.37
CA ARG A 53 -15.72 -6.35 11.42
C ARG A 53 -17.23 -6.12 11.51
N ARG A 54 -17.67 -4.86 11.52
CA ARG A 54 -19.10 -4.49 11.56
C ARG A 54 -19.87 -5.02 10.36
N ILE A 55 -19.34 -4.86 9.14
CA ILE A 55 -19.95 -5.34 7.90
C ILE A 55 -20.11 -6.87 7.94
N ARG A 56 -19.10 -7.60 8.43
CA ARG A 56 -19.20 -9.06 8.60
C ARG A 56 -20.27 -9.45 9.63
N GLN A 57 -20.38 -8.71 10.73
CA GLN A 57 -21.35 -8.98 11.80
C GLN A 57 -22.79 -8.69 11.39
N ASP A 58 -23.03 -7.68 10.55
CA ASP A 58 -24.39 -7.29 10.14
C ASP A 58 -24.97 -8.13 8.98
N GLY A 59 -24.22 -9.13 8.49
CA GLY A 59 -24.71 -10.11 7.53
C GLY A 59 -24.83 -9.60 6.09
N PHE A 60 -24.13 -8.51 5.74
CA PHE A 60 -24.09 -8.03 4.36
C PHE A 60 -23.50 -9.10 3.43
N GLU A 61 -24.22 -9.41 2.35
CA GLU A 61 -23.91 -10.56 1.50
C GLU A 61 -22.73 -10.34 0.54
N ILE A 62 -22.40 -9.08 0.24
CA ILE A 62 -21.25 -8.74 -0.60
C ILE A 62 -20.01 -8.69 0.29
N LYS A 63 -19.01 -9.51 -0.06
CA LYS A 63 -17.78 -9.62 0.73
C LYS A 63 -16.99 -8.32 0.67
N VAL A 64 -16.61 -7.79 1.83
CA VAL A 64 -15.74 -6.61 1.94
C VAL A 64 -14.46 -7.04 2.67
N HIS A 65 -13.39 -7.20 1.89
CA HIS A 65 -12.05 -7.51 2.36
C HIS A 65 -11.17 -6.25 2.34
N THR A 66 -9.94 -6.39 2.80
CA THR A 66 -8.92 -5.35 2.82
C THR A 66 -7.60 -5.88 2.24
N ALA A 67 -6.82 -4.96 1.68
CA ALA A 67 -5.42 -5.08 1.32
C ALA A 67 -4.57 -4.40 2.38
N PHE A 68 -3.50 -5.05 2.83
CA PHE A 68 -2.53 -4.45 3.75
C PHE A 68 -1.52 -3.58 3.01
N ARG A 69 -1.50 -2.27 3.30
CA ARG A 69 -0.63 -1.31 2.61
C ARG A 69 0.37 -0.63 3.54
N PRO A 70 1.61 -1.14 3.65
CA PRO A 70 2.57 -0.66 4.63
C PRO A 70 3.49 0.47 4.13
N ASP A 71 3.16 1.18 3.04
CA ASP A 71 3.99 2.26 2.48
C ASP A 71 4.52 3.24 3.55
N LYS A 72 3.66 3.66 4.49
CA LYS A 72 4.02 4.61 5.56
C LYS A 72 5.05 4.04 6.55
N ALA A 73 5.12 2.72 6.71
CA ALA A 73 6.06 2.06 7.61
C ALA A 73 7.52 2.16 7.12
N MET A 74 7.75 2.55 5.86
CA MET A 74 9.10 2.73 5.31
C MET A 74 9.34 4.13 4.71
N ALA A 75 8.44 5.08 4.96
CA ALA A 75 8.46 6.44 4.40
C ALA A 75 9.50 7.35 5.09
N VAL A 76 10.77 6.97 5.02
CA VAL A 76 11.91 7.63 5.69
C VAL A 76 12.25 9.02 5.13
N GLU A 77 11.60 9.44 4.04
CA GLU A 77 11.69 10.79 3.49
C GLU A 77 11.20 11.86 4.48
N ASP A 78 10.13 11.55 5.23
CA ASP A 78 9.57 12.40 6.27
C ASP A 78 9.82 11.76 7.64
N LEU A 79 11.02 12.01 8.18
CA LEU A 79 11.49 11.37 9.40
C LEU A 79 10.63 11.68 10.65
N PRO A 80 10.16 12.93 10.87
CA PRO A 80 9.19 13.19 11.95
C PRO A 80 7.88 12.42 11.78
N ALA A 81 7.32 12.37 10.57
CA ALA A 81 6.08 11.64 10.32
C ALA A 81 6.26 10.13 10.51
N LEU A 82 7.39 9.56 10.06
CA LEU A 82 7.71 8.15 10.27
C LEU A 82 7.85 7.81 11.76
N ASN A 83 8.56 8.63 12.55
CA ASN A 83 8.67 8.39 13.99
C ASN A 83 7.30 8.46 14.69
N ALA A 84 6.49 9.48 14.40
CA ALA A 84 5.15 9.58 14.94
C ALA A 84 4.24 8.42 14.50
N TRP A 85 4.50 7.82 13.32
CA TRP A 85 3.83 6.61 12.85
C TRP A 85 4.27 5.37 13.64
N ILE A 86 5.58 5.22 13.90
CA ILE A 86 6.13 4.15 14.74
C ILE A 86 5.58 4.22 16.16
N ASP A 87 5.50 5.41 16.77
CA ASP A 87 4.94 5.58 18.12
C ASP A 87 3.45 5.16 18.19
N LYS A 88 2.69 5.38 17.11
CA LYS A 88 1.31 4.87 17.00
C LYS A 88 1.26 3.36 16.83
N LEU A 89 2.24 2.76 16.16
CA LEU A 89 2.37 1.32 16.04
C LEU A 89 2.64 0.69 17.41
N GLU A 90 3.54 1.29 18.22
CA GLU A 90 3.78 0.87 19.60
C GLU A 90 2.47 0.79 20.38
N GLY A 91 1.68 1.86 20.35
CA GLY A 91 0.38 1.91 21.02
C GLY A 91 -0.67 0.94 20.46
N ALA A 92 -0.64 0.67 19.15
CA ALA A 92 -1.58 -0.27 18.51
C ALA A 92 -1.25 -1.75 18.78
N CYS A 93 0.01 -2.06 19.07
CA CYS A 93 0.50 -3.41 19.36
C CYS A 93 0.79 -3.67 20.84
N ASP A 94 0.73 -2.65 21.70
CA ASP A 94 1.18 -2.70 23.09
C ASP A 94 2.60 -3.28 23.20
N THR A 95 3.50 -2.81 22.33
CA THR A 95 4.87 -3.34 22.18
C THR A 95 5.85 -2.18 22.10
N GLU A 96 6.95 -2.24 22.84
CA GLU A 96 8.00 -1.22 22.83
C GLU A 96 8.94 -1.41 21.61
N ILE A 97 9.08 -0.36 20.78
CA ILE A 97 9.86 -0.40 19.54
C ILE A 97 11.18 0.35 19.73
N THR A 98 12.11 -0.33 20.41
CA THR A 98 13.47 0.19 20.70
C THR A 98 14.50 -0.11 19.63
N ASN A 99 14.25 -1.10 18.76
CA ASN A 99 15.18 -1.53 17.72
C ASN A 99 14.45 -2.11 16.51
N PHE A 100 15.19 -2.42 15.45
CA PHE A 100 14.59 -2.89 14.20
C PHE A 100 13.85 -4.22 14.36
N ALA A 101 14.33 -5.12 15.22
CA ALA A 101 13.67 -6.41 15.42
C ALA A 101 12.29 -6.25 16.07
N SER A 102 12.19 -5.44 17.14
CA SER A 102 10.88 -5.18 17.75
C SER A 102 9.95 -4.36 16.85
N TYR A 103 10.50 -3.57 15.93
CA TYR A 103 9.71 -2.91 14.88
C TYR A 103 9.06 -3.91 13.92
N ILE A 104 9.85 -4.88 13.42
CA ILE A 104 9.34 -5.94 12.54
C ILE A 104 8.36 -6.84 13.28
N GLU A 105 8.59 -7.17 14.55
CA GLU A 105 7.64 -7.92 15.38
C GLU A 105 6.29 -7.21 15.51
N ALA A 106 6.30 -5.90 15.78
CA ALA A 106 5.07 -5.10 15.84
C ALA A 106 4.33 -5.06 14.48
N LEU A 107 5.06 -4.98 13.35
CA LEU A 107 4.46 -5.05 12.01
C LEU A 107 3.87 -6.43 11.72
N ARG A 108 4.56 -7.51 12.10
CA ARG A 108 4.07 -8.90 12.01
C ARG A 108 2.79 -9.09 12.82
N ASN A 109 2.71 -8.49 14.02
CA ASN A 109 1.48 -8.48 14.82
C ASN A 109 0.31 -7.83 14.06
N ARG A 110 0.54 -6.68 13.41
CA ARG A 110 -0.48 -6.03 12.58
C ARG A 110 -0.83 -6.85 11.35
N HIS A 111 0.14 -7.46 10.69
CA HIS A 111 -0.10 -8.36 9.55
C HIS A 111 -1.00 -9.54 9.96
N TYR A 112 -0.68 -10.19 11.08
CA TYR A 112 -1.53 -11.23 11.68
C TYR A 112 -2.93 -10.72 12.02
N TYR A 113 -3.05 -9.53 12.63
CA TYR A 113 -4.35 -8.91 12.89
C TYR A 113 -5.18 -8.75 11.61
N PHE A 114 -4.56 -8.32 10.51
CA PHE A 114 -5.22 -8.22 9.21
C PHE A 114 -5.62 -9.60 8.67
N HIS A 115 -4.77 -10.62 8.85
CA HIS A 115 -5.06 -12.02 8.48
C HIS A 115 -6.33 -12.53 9.16
N GLU A 116 -6.44 -12.35 10.48
CA GLU A 116 -7.60 -12.75 11.28
C GLU A 116 -8.87 -11.99 10.86
N ASN A 117 -8.70 -10.80 10.29
CA ASN A 117 -9.79 -9.99 9.74
C ASN A 117 -10.04 -10.22 8.25
N GLY A 118 -9.53 -11.31 7.68
CA GLY A 118 -9.83 -11.78 6.33
C GLY A 118 -9.00 -11.13 5.22
N CYS A 119 -7.93 -10.40 5.56
CA CYS A 119 -6.96 -9.91 4.59
C CYS A 119 -6.16 -11.08 4.00
N ARG A 120 -5.93 -11.08 2.69
CA ARG A 120 -5.18 -12.15 1.99
C ARG A 120 -4.22 -11.60 0.93
N LEU A 121 -4.00 -10.29 0.91
CA LEU A 121 -3.11 -9.65 -0.02
C LEU A 121 -2.55 -8.35 0.55
N SER A 122 -1.36 -7.96 0.09
CA SER A 122 -0.75 -6.66 0.36
C SER A 122 -0.73 -5.79 -0.89
N ASP A 123 -0.60 -4.48 -0.68
CA ASP A 123 -0.48 -3.48 -1.74
C ASP A 123 0.68 -2.53 -1.42
N HIS A 124 1.59 -2.34 -2.38
CA HIS A 124 2.75 -1.45 -2.24
C HIS A 124 2.76 -0.43 -3.37
N GLY A 125 2.68 0.87 -3.03
CA GLY A 125 2.69 1.95 -4.00
C GLY A 125 4.04 2.65 -4.09
N LEU A 126 4.86 2.26 -5.06
CA LEU A 126 6.28 2.60 -5.10
C LEU A 126 6.69 3.32 -6.40
N GLU A 127 7.80 4.05 -6.35
CA GLU A 127 8.46 4.56 -7.56
C GLU A 127 9.13 3.40 -8.32
N THR A 128 9.84 2.54 -7.59
CA THR A 128 10.50 1.32 -8.07
C THR A 128 10.61 0.29 -6.93
N ALA A 129 11.04 -0.93 -7.22
CA ALA A 129 11.31 -1.94 -6.20
C ALA A 129 12.66 -1.66 -5.51
N TYR A 130 12.67 -1.43 -4.20
CA TYR A 130 13.91 -1.18 -3.45
C TYR A 130 14.64 -2.51 -3.18
N ALA A 131 15.89 -2.61 -3.63
CA ALA A 131 16.69 -3.84 -3.56
C ALA A 131 18.20 -3.59 -3.33
N GLU A 132 18.56 -2.54 -2.59
CA GLU A 132 19.96 -2.30 -2.20
C GLU A 132 20.48 -3.42 -1.29
N ASP A 133 21.76 -3.76 -1.43
CA ASP A 133 22.40 -4.74 -0.54
C ASP A 133 22.63 -4.12 0.84
N TYR A 134 22.31 -4.88 1.89
CA TYR A 134 22.50 -4.47 3.27
C TYR A 134 22.91 -5.64 4.15
N THR A 135 23.53 -5.31 5.28
CA THR A 135 23.75 -6.24 6.39
C THR A 135 22.80 -5.91 7.55
N GLU A 136 22.49 -6.89 8.40
CA GLU A 136 21.68 -6.66 9.61
C GLU A 136 22.25 -5.54 10.49
N ASN A 137 23.58 -5.47 10.62
CA ASN A 137 24.23 -4.45 11.44
C ASN A 137 24.04 -3.03 10.88
N GLU A 138 24.03 -2.89 9.56
CA GLU A 138 23.71 -1.61 8.92
C GLU A 138 22.27 -1.21 9.20
N ILE A 139 21.30 -2.13 9.02
CA ILE A 139 19.89 -1.82 9.28
C ILE A 139 19.65 -1.49 10.75
N LYS A 140 20.28 -2.19 11.69
CA LYS A 140 20.23 -1.86 13.13
C LYS A 140 20.71 -0.43 13.39
N LYS A 141 21.83 -0.02 12.78
CA LYS A 141 22.37 1.34 12.91
C LYS A 141 21.46 2.39 12.26
N ILE A 142 20.95 2.11 11.05
CA ILE A 142 20.06 3.02 10.32
C ILE A 142 18.75 3.22 11.09
N PHE A 143 18.16 2.15 11.62
CA PHE A 143 16.96 2.26 12.45
C PHE A 143 17.21 3.06 13.73
N GLY A 144 18.36 2.87 14.39
CA GLY A 144 18.77 3.70 15.53
C GLY A 144 18.91 5.19 15.17
N LYS A 145 19.41 5.51 13.96
CA LYS A 145 19.41 6.89 13.45
C LYS A 145 17.99 7.41 13.26
N ILE A 146 17.10 6.61 12.65
CA ILE A 146 15.70 6.95 12.42
C ILE A 146 15.02 7.31 13.75
N ARG A 147 15.09 6.42 14.76
CA ARG A 147 14.45 6.63 16.07
C ARG A 147 15.05 7.79 16.88
N SER A 148 16.33 8.10 16.66
CA SER A 148 16.97 9.28 17.28
C SER A 148 16.75 10.59 16.51
N GLY A 149 15.93 10.60 15.47
CA GLY A 149 15.65 11.79 14.65
C GLY A 149 16.83 12.24 13.78
N LYS A 150 17.86 11.41 13.63
CA LYS A 150 19.02 11.69 12.77
C LYS A 150 18.71 11.23 11.35
N LYS A 151 18.80 12.17 10.40
CA LYS A 151 18.48 11.92 8.98
C LYS A 151 19.45 10.88 8.37
N PRO A 152 18.96 9.73 7.89
CA PRO A 152 19.78 8.81 7.12
C PRO A 152 20.17 9.41 5.77
N ASP A 153 21.36 9.10 5.28
CA ASP A 153 21.80 9.52 3.96
C ASP A 153 21.02 8.81 2.82
N ALA A 154 21.35 9.12 1.56
CA ALA A 154 20.61 8.55 0.42
C ALA A 154 20.71 7.04 0.34
N LEU A 155 21.90 6.47 0.55
CA LEU A 155 22.13 5.03 0.49
C LEU A 155 21.47 4.35 1.70
N GLU A 156 21.57 4.94 2.88
CA GLU A 156 20.92 4.44 4.10
C GLU A 156 19.39 4.36 3.95
N ARG A 157 18.76 5.38 3.33
CA ARG A 157 17.32 5.35 3.05
C ARG A 157 16.95 4.19 2.12
N LEU A 158 17.73 3.97 1.06
CA LEU A 158 17.48 2.87 0.13
C LEU A 158 17.68 1.51 0.81
N LYS A 159 18.73 1.33 1.62
CA LYS A 159 18.95 0.09 2.41
C LYS A 159 17.80 -0.18 3.37
N PHE A 160 17.34 0.82 4.11
CA PHE A 160 16.19 0.68 5.01
C PHE A 160 14.93 0.26 4.25
N LYS A 161 14.59 0.95 3.15
CA LYS A 161 13.43 0.60 2.31
C LYS A 161 13.53 -0.81 1.72
N SER A 162 14.72 -1.22 1.29
CA SER A 162 14.98 -2.57 0.77
C SER A 162 14.75 -3.63 1.84
N ALA A 163 15.25 -3.39 3.06
CA ALA A 163 15.01 -4.30 4.19
C ALA A 163 13.53 -4.41 4.54
N MET A 164 12.81 -3.29 4.58
CA MET A 164 11.36 -3.28 4.84
C MET A 164 10.58 -4.05 3.77
N MET A 165 10.93 -3.87 2.49
CA MET A 165 10.28 -4.60 1.39
C MET A 165 10.49 -6.11 1.49
N ILE A 166 11.70 -6.57 1.82
CA ILE A 166 11.97 -8.00 2.04
C ILE A 166 11.13 -8.53 3.20
N GLU A 167 11.09 -7.82 4.34
CA GLU A 167 10.28 -8.25 5.50
C GLU A 167 8.80 -8.33 5.16
N PHE A 168 8.23 -7.37 4.41
CA PHE A 168 6.83 -7.44 3.99
C PHE A 168 6.55 -8.64 3.07
N ALA A 169 7.43 -8.90 2.11
CA ALA A 169 7.27 -10.02 1.20
C ALA A 169 7.37 -11.37 1.93
N LEU A 170 8.27 -11.48 2.92
CA LEU A 170 8.36 -12.66 3.78
C LEU A 170 7.09 -12.87 4.60
N MET A 171 6.52 -11.81 5.19
CA MET A 171 5.23 -11.90 5.89
C MET A 171 4.11 -12.42 4.97
N ASP A 172 4.08 -11.94 3.72
CA ASP A 172 3.11 -12.38 2.73
C ASP A 172 3.33 -13.83 2.32
N TYR A 173 4.58 -14.25 2.11
CA TYR A 173 4.93 -15.63 1.78
C TYR A 173 4.52 -16.59 2.90
N GLU A 174 4.94 -16.31 4.13
CA GLU A 174 4.62 -17.10 5.32
C GLU A 174 3.09 -17.25 5.53
N SER A 175 2.32 -16.23 5.17
CA SER A 175 0.86 -16.21 5.30
C SER A 175 0.10 -16.72 4.07
N GLY A 176 0.82 -17.08 2.99
CA GLY A 176 0.23 -17.47 1.70
C GLY A 176 -0.55 -16.35 1.00
N TRP A 177 -0.22 -15.09 1.28
CA TRP A 177 -0.84 -13.90 0.70
C TRP A 177 -0.37 -13.64 -0.73
N VAL A 178 -1.10 -12.78 -1.42
CA VAL A 178 -0.67 -12.19 -2.69
C VAL A 178 0.00 -10.85 -2.42
N MET A 179 1.20 -10.64 -2.92
CA MET A 179 1.88 -9.35 -2.90
C MET A 179 1.57 -8.58 -4.18
N GLN A 180 1.11 -7.33 -4.06
CA GLN A 180 0.90 -6.45 -5.22
C GLN A 180 1.92 -5.31 -5.22
N LEU A 181 2.59 -5.10 -6.35
CA LEU A 181 3.54 -4.00 -6.53
C LEU A 181 3.01 -3.01 -7.59
N HIS A 182 2.58 -1.83 -7.15
CA HIS A 182 2.19 -0.72 -8.02
C HIS A 182 3.38 0.23 -8.23
N LEU A 183 4.02 0.15 -9.39
CA LEU A 183 5.29 0.81 -9.68
C LEU A 183 5.12 2.01 -10.61
N GLY A 184 5.94 3.04 -10.40
CA GLY A 184 6.17 4.12 -11.37
C GLY A 184 5.39 5.41 -11.15
N ALA A 185 4.74 5.61 -10.01
CA ALA A 185 4.05 6.87 -9.70
C ALA A 185 5.04 7.99 -9.34
N LEU A 186 5.06 9.09 -10.11
CA LEU A 186 5.76 10.32 -9.75
C LEU A 186 4.79 11.23 -8.98
N ARG A 187 4.97 11.32 -7.67
CA ARG A 187 3.98 11.94 -6.77
C ARG A 187 4.28 13.39 -6.44
N ASN A 188 3.23 14.14 -6.12
CA ASN A 188 3.30 15.48 -5.54
C ASN A 188 4.16 16.47 -6.34
N THR A 189 4.09 16.39 -7.67
CA THR A 189 4.94 17.16 -8.61
C THR A 189 4.77 18.68 -8.50
N SER A 190 3.63 19.14 -7.97
CA SER A 190 3.37 20.56 -7.73
C SER A 190 3.49 20.91 -6.25
N THR A 191 4.65 21.41 -5.83
CA THR A 191 4.91 21.86 -4.45
C THR A 191 3.90 22.91 -3.97
N ARG A 192 3.48 23.82 -4.86
CA ARG A 192 2.47 24.83 -4.53
C ARG A 192 1.14 24.17 -4.16
N MET A 193 0.67 23.23 -4.97
CA MET A 193 -0.62 22.57 -4.74
C MET A 193 -0.56 21.59 -3.58
N LEU A 194 0.54 20.87 -3.39
CA LEU A 194 0.75 20.03 -2.22
C LEU A 194 0.53 20.81 -0.91
N LYS A 195 1.05 22.05 -0.83
CA LYS A 195 0.85 22.93 0.34
C LYS A 195 -0.58 23.45 0.48
N THR A 196 -1.33 23.57 -0.61
CA THR A 196 -2.69 24.15 -0.61
C THR A 196 -3.78 23.11 -0.37
N VAL A 197 -3.69 21.95 -1.02
CA VAL A 197 -4.76 20.95 -1.04
C VAL A 197 -4.33 19.57 -0.55
N GLY A 198 -3.03 19.37 -0.29
CA GLY A 198 -2.50 18.10 0.19
C GLY A 198 -2.17 17.09 -0.93
N PRO A 199 -1.78 15.86 -0.55
CA PRO A 199 -1.53 14.77 -1.49
C PRO A 199 -2.83 14.18 -2.05
N ASP A 200 -2.72 13.34 -3.08
CA ASP A 200 -3.84 12.60 -3.70
C ASP A 200 -4.93 13.49 -4.34
N THR A 201 -4.57 14.70 -4.77
CA THR A 201 -5.49 15.69 -5.37
C THR A 201 -5.22 15.97 -6.86
N GLY A 202 -4.69 15.00 -7.60
CA GLY A 202 -4.48 15.10 -9.05
C GLY A 202 -3.18 15.76 -9.51
N PHE A 203 -2.16 15.85 -8.64
CA PHE A 203 -0.81 16.36 -8.98
C PHE A 203 0.27 15.26 -9.00
N ASP A 204 -0.17 14.03 -9.28
CA ASP A 204 0.68 12.86 -9.51
C ASP A 204 0.70 12.54 -11.01
N SER A 205 1.75 11.90 -11.50
CA SER A 205 1.92 11.60 -12.93
C SER A 205 2.68 10.28 -13.15
N ILE A 206 2.78 9.89 -14.42
CA ILE A 206 3.60 8.76 -14.85
C ILE A 206 5.08 9.13 -14.68
N GLY A 207 5.81 8.37 -13.86
CA GLY A 207 7.26 8.46 -13.74
C GLY A 207 8.00 7.59 -14.74
N ASP A 208 9.29 7.83 -14.91
CA ASP A 208 10.18 7.12 -15.84
C ASP A 208 11.40 6.52 -15.12
N PHE A 209 11.19 6.08 -13.89
CA PHE A 209 12.20 5.43 -13.04
C PHE A 209 12.76 4.15 -13.68
N GLU A 210 13.94 3.73 -13.21
CA GLU A 210 14.50 2.43 -13.55
C GLU A 210 13.70 1.31 -12.86
N ILE A 211 13.15 0.37 -13.65
CA ILE A 211 12.30 -0.72 -13.14
C ILE A 211 12.99 -2.08 -13.23
N ALA A 212 13.55 -2.45 -14.39
CA ALA A 212 13.99 -3.82 -14.67
C ALA A 212 15.00 -4.39 -13.66
N ARG A 213 16.14 -3.72 -13.48
CA ARG A 213 17.21 -4.18 -12.58
C ARG A 213 16.79 -4.24 -11.10
N PRO A 214 16.24 -3.16 -10.51
CA PRO A 214 15.78 -3.20 -9.12
C PRO A 214 14.71 -4.27 -8.88
N LEU A 215 13.76 -4.41 -9.81
CA LEU A 215 12.69 -5.42 -9.69
C LEU A 215 13.24 -6.85 -9.78
N ALA A 216 14.09 -7.15 -10.77
CA ALA A 216 14.71 -8.47 -10.87
C ALA A 216 15.49 -8.82 -9.60
N LYS A 217 16.26 -7.87 -9.07
CA LYS A 217 17.04 -8.05 -7.84
C LYS A 217 16.15 -8.29 -6.62
N PHE A 218 15.06 -7.53 -6.48
CA PHE A 218 14.10 -7.71 -5.38
C PHE A 218 13.44 -9.10 -5.44
N LEU A 219 12.95 -9.51 -6.61
CA LEU A 219 12.29 -10.80 -6.78
C LEU A 219 13.26 -11.97 -6.53
N ASP A 220 14.47 -11.91 -7.10
CA ASP A 220 15.53 -12.92 -6.91
C ASP A 220 15.99 -13.01 -5.45
N ALA A 221 16.00 -11.91 -4.70
CA ALA A 221 16.36 -11.91 -3.29
C ALA A 221 15.45 -12.80 -2.44
N LEU A 222 14.20 -13.00 -2.86
CA LEU A 222 13.21 -13.89 -2.23
C LEU A 222 13.21 -15.28 -2.90
N ASP A 223 13.24 -15.29 -4.23
CA ASP A 223 13.12 -16.52 -5.03
C ASP A 223 14.30 -17.48 -4.84
N LYS A 224 15.52 -16.96 -4.65
CA LYS A 224 16.71 -17.79 -4.39
C LYS A 224 16.59 -18.69 -3.16
N ASN A 225 15.70 -18.35 -2.23
CA ASN A 225 15.40 -19.14 -1.04
C ASN A 225 14.05 -19.88 -1.14
N ASN A 226 13.35 -19.77 -2.28
CA ASN A 226 11.98 -20.23 -2.47
C ASN A 226 10.99 -19.56 -1.48
N GLU A 227 11.18 -18.26 -1.24
CA GLU A 227 10.39 -17.43 -0.32
C GLU A 227 9.62 -16.31 -1.04
N LEU A 228 9.53 -16.36 -2.38
CA LEU A 228 8.77 -15.40 -3.16
C LEU A 228 7.25 -15.68 -3.03
N PRO A 229 6.43 -14.73 -2.52
CA PRO A 229 4.98 -14.91 -2.50
C PRO A 229 4.38 -14.83 -3.91
N LYS A 230 3.12 -15.26 -4.05
CA LYS A 230 2.32 -14.96 -5.25
C LYS A 230 2.36 -13.46 -5.49
N THR A 231 2.82 -13.04 -6.66
CA THR A 231 3.09 -11.62 -6.93
C THR A 231 2.30 -11.14 -8.13
N ILE A 232 1.69 -9.96 -8.01
CA ILE A 232 1.09 -9.22 -9.13
C ILE A 232 1.87 -7.92 -9.32
N LEU A 233 2.32 -7.68 -10.55
CA LEU A 233 3.10 -6.51 -10.92
C LEU A 233 2.25 -5.55 -11.75
N TYR A 234 2.25 -4.27 -11.37
CA TYR A 234 1.60 -3.19 -12.09
C TYR A 234 2.63 -2.11 -12.42
N ASN A 235 2.69 -1.69 -13.68
CA ASN A 235 3.46 -0.53 -14.11
C ASN A 235 2.53 0.62 -14.49
N LEU A 236 2.85 1.83 -14.01
CA LEU A 236 2.14 3.04 -14.39
C LEU A 236 2.58 3.56 -15.76
N ASN A 237 3.86 3.38 -16.11
CA ASN A 237 4.40 3.78 -17.40
C ASN A 237 4.21 2.66 -18.44
N PRO A 238 3.43 2.87 -19.51
CA PRO A 238 3.14 1.80 -20.47
C PRO A 238 4.37 1.34 -21.27
N ARG A 239 5.48 2.11 -21.25
CA ARG A 239 6.75 1.65 -21.85
C ARG A 239 7.29 0.37 -21.19
N ASP A 240 6.88 0.11 -19.95
CA ASP A 240 7.36 -1.03 -19.16
C ASP A 240 6.44 -2.26 -19.31
N ASN A 241 5.42 -2.23 -20.18
CA ASN A 241 4.49 -3.35 -20.37
C ASN A 241 5.21 -4.64 -20.75
N GLU A 242 6.02 -4.62 -21.80
CA GLU A 242 6.77 -5.78 -22.28
C GLU A 242 7.87 -6.18 -21.30
N LEU A 243 8.44 -5.20 -20.58
CA LEU A 243 9.41 -5.44 -19.51
C LEU A 243 8.78 -6.26 -18.38
N ILE A 244 7.61 -5.84 -17.87
CA ILE A 244 6.90 -6.56 -16.81
C ILE A 244 6.43 -7.93 -17.29
N ALA A 245 5.93 -8.04 -18.52
CA ALA A 245 5.50 -9.31 -19.11
C ALA A 245 6.66 -10.31 -19.23
N ALA A 246 7.86 -9.86 -19.60
CA ALA A 246 9.05 -10.71 -19.61
C ALA A 246 9.53 -11.03 -18.19
N MET A 247 9.47 -10.05 -17.26
CA MET A 247 9.93 -10.22 -15.88
C MET A 247 9.19 -11.33 -15.14
N VAL A 248 7.85 -11.39 -15.26
CA VAL A 248 7.05 -12.43 -14.58
C VAL A 248 7.45 -13.84 -15.01
N GLY A 249 7.88 -14.03 -16.26
CA GLY A 249 8.29 -15.34 -16.79
C GLY A 249 9.56 -15.91 -16.14
N ASN A 250 10.34 -15.09 -15.43
CA ASN A 250 11.56 -15.53 -14.75
C ASN A 250 11.29 -16.26 -13.42
N PHE A 251 10.09 -16.10 -12.82
CA PHE A 251 9.80 -16.47 -11.42
C PHE A 251 8.43 -17.19 -11.28
N GLN A 252 8.23 -18.31 -11.98
CA GLN A 252 6.98 -19.09 -11.99
C GLN A 252 7.01 -20.29 -11.05
#